data_AF-A0A1H6MD04-F1
#
_entry.id   AF-A0A1H6MD04-F1
#
_cell.length_a   1.000
_cell.length_b   1.000
_cell.length_c   1.000
_cell.angle_alpha   90.00
_cell.angle_beta   90.00
_cell.angle_gamma   90.00
#
_symmetry.space_group_name_H-M   'P 1'
#
loop_
_entity.id
_entity.type
_entity.pdbx_description
1 polymer ?
#
loop_
_entity_poly.entity_id
_entity_poly.type
_entity_poly.pdbx_seq_one_letter_code
_entity_poly.pdbx_strand_id
1 'polypeptide(L)' 'MDTQNANMEFKPEKYQISLGTHHDKKVIWLRFDYDIQLIQHLRQHTKARWSASQKAWYVV' A
#
# COMPACT_ATOMS: atom_id res chain seq x y z
N MET A 1 29.11 -13.58 -11.42
CA MET A 1 28.70 -13.13 -10.08
C MET A 1 27.58 -12.15 -10.32
N ASP A 2 26.41 -12.71 -10.58
CA ASP A 2 25.31 -11.99 -11.19
C ASP A 2 24.36 -11.70 -10.06
N THR A 3 24.44 -10.46 -9.59
CA THR A 3 23.59 -9.90 -8.55
C THR A 3 22.14 -10.10 -9.00
N GLN A 4 21.46 -11.08 -8.42
CA GLN A 4 20.01 -11.21 -8.56
C GLN A 4 19.41 -9.99 -7.87
N ASN A 5 19.24 -8.92 -8.64
CA ASN A 5 18.43 -7.79 -8.28
C ASN A 5 17.08 -8.37 -7.89
N ALA A 6 16.76 -8.37 -6.59
CA ALA A 6 15.48 -8.80 -6.08
C ALA A 6 14.43 -7.94 -6.76
N ASN A 7 13.84 -8.47 -7.82
CA ASN A 7 12.68 -7.89 -8.45
C ASN A 7 11.62 -7.91 -7.36
N MET A 8 11.41 -6.76 -6.71
CA MET A 8 10.34 -6.57 -5.73
C MET A 8 9.04 -6.65 -6.52
N GLU A 9 8.63 -7.86 -6.84
CA GLU A 9 7.41 -8.13 -7.56
C GLU A 9 6.27 -7.59 -6.70
N PHE A 10 5.56 -6.60 -7.25
CA PHE A 10 4.29 -6.17 -6.69
C PHE A 10 3.32 -7.37 -6.74
N LYS A 11 2.99 -7.91 -5.57
CA LYS A 11 2.07 -9.05 -5.39
C LYS A 11 0.67 -8.53 -5.06
N PRO A 12 -0.18 -8.24 -6.05
CA PRO A 12 -1.51 -7.66 -5.82
C PRO A 12 -2.38 -8.52 -4.91
N GLU A 13 -2.18 -9.84 -4.88
CA GLU A 13 -2.90 -10.77 -4.02
C GLU A 13 -2.71 -10.53 -2.52
N LYS A 14 -1.63 -9.84 -2.13
CA LYS A 14 -1.40 -9.43 -0.73
C LYS A 14 -2.22 -8.22 -0.33
N TYR A 15 -2.83 -7.52 -1.29
CA TYR A 15 -3.58 -6.30 -1.05
C TYR A 15 -5.08 -6.55 -1.13
N GLN A 16 -5.78 -6.25 -0.05
CA GLN A 16 -7.21 -6.00 -0.11
C GLN A 16 -7.43 -4.54 -0.50
N ILE A 17 -7.92 -4.34 -1.73
CA ILE A 17 -8.18 -3.02 -2.30
C ILE A 17 -9.68 -2.75 -2.23
N SER A 18 -10.06 -1.59 -1.68
CA SER A 18 -11.46 -1.16 -1.67
C SER A 18 -11.58 0.34 -1.88
N LEU A 19 -12.59 0.78 -2.64
CA LEU A 19 -12.92 2.20 -2.75
C LEU A 19 -13.66 2.68 -1.49
N GLY A 20 -13.47 3.94 -1.12
CA GLY A 20 -14.23 4.53 -0.04
C GLY A 20 -14.03 6.03 0.08
N THR A 21 -14.43 6.58 1.21
CA THR A 21 -14.34 8.01 1.50
C THR A 21 -13.54 8.24 2.77
N HIS A 22 -12.60 9.20 2.75
CA HIS A 22 -11.88 9.67 3.92
C HIS A 22 -11.93 11.21 3.95
N HIS A 23 -12.55 11.78 4.99
CA HIS A 23 -12.79 13.23 5.13
C HIS A 23 -13.43 13.83 3.87
N ASP A 24 -14.55 13.25 3.43
CA ASP A 24 -15.32 13.64 2.23
C ASP A 24 -14.57 13.53 0.88
N LYS A 25 -13.38 12.94 0.88
CA LYS A 25 -12.61 12.68 -0.35
C LYS A 25 -12.69 11.21 -0.72
N LYS A 26 -12.86 10.92 -2.00
CA LYS A 26 -12.76 9.55 -2.54
C LYS A 26 -11.32 9.08 -2.40
N VAL A 27 -11.13 7.88 -1.85
CA VAL A 27 -9.82 7.27 -1.62
C VAL A 27 -9.83 5.81 -2.03
N ILE A 28 -8.64 5.29 -2.33
CA ILE A 28 -8.40 3.86 -2.46
C ILE A 28 -7.82 3.37 -1.13
N TRP A 29 -8.51 2.43 -0.47
CA TRP A 29 -8.02 1.75 0.71
C TRP A 29 -7.20 0.53 0.32
N LEU A 30 -6.10 0.33 1.03
CA LEU A 30 -5.16 -0.77 0.90
C LEU A 30 -4.97 -1.41 2.27
N ARG A 31 -5.34 -2.68 2.41
CA ARG A 31 -5.07 -3.50 3.60
C ARG A 31 -4.19 -4.68 3.23
N PHE A 32 -3.15 -4.88 4.02
CA PHE A 32 -2.18 -5.96 3.90
C PHE A 32 -1.50 -6.15 5.26
N ASP A 33 -0.93 -7.32 5.50
CA ASP A 33 -0.17 -7.58 6.72
C ASP A 33 1.03 -6.65 6.85
N TYR A 34 1.50 -6.43 8.07
CA TYR A 34 2.63 -5.55 8.30
C TYR A 34 3.90 -6.08 7.59
N ASP A 35 4.24 -5.44 6.48
CA ASP A 35 5.40 -5.75 5.66
C ASP A 35 6.11 -4.43 5.31
N ILE A 36 7.31 -4.27 5.88
CA ILE A 36 8.10 -3.04 5.75
C ILE A 36 8.45 -2.76 4.28
N GLN A 37 8.72 -3.80 3.48
CA GLN A 37 9.06 -3.64 2.07
C GLN A 37 7.84 -3.14 1.29
N LEU A 38 6.65 -3.71 1.54
CA LEU A 38 5.42 -3.24 0.90
C LEU A 38 5.06 -1.81 1.31
N ILE A 39 5.28 -1.43 2.57
CA ILE A 39 5.06 -0.05 3.05
C ILE A 39 6.02 0.92 2.36
N GLN A 40 7.30 0.58 2.28
CA GLN A 40 8.32 1.41 1.63
C GLN A 40 8.01 1.59 0.14
N HIS A 41 7.76 0.49 -0.57
CA HIS A 41 7.39 0.50 -1.98
C HIS A 41 6.12 1.33 -2.21
N LEU A 42 5.08 1.10 -1.41
CA LEU A 42 3.83 1.86 -1.52
C LEU A 42 4.04 3.37 -1.34
N ARG A 43 4.86 3.78 -0.38
CA ARG A 43 5.17 5.19 -0.11
C ARG A 43 6.10 5.82 -1.15
N GLN A 44 6.95 5.04 -1.82
CA GLN A 44 7.82 5.51 -2.89
C GLN A 44 7.04 5.78 -4.19
N HIS A 45 6.04 4.94 -4.48
CA HIS A 45 5.29 5.00 -5.74
C HIS A 45 3.94 5.74 -5.63
N THR A 46 3.45 6.01 -4.42
CA THR A 46 2.13 6.64 -4.21
C THR A 46 2.14 7.62 -3.05
N LYS A 47 1.13 8.50 -2.97
CA LYS A 47 0.90 9.38 -1.81
C LYS A 47 0.17 8.68 -0.66
N ALA A 48 0.56 7.44 -0.36
CA ALA A 48 -0.11 6.63 0.66
C ALA A 48 0.08 7.17 2.08
N ARG A 49 -0.99 7.09 2.87
CA ARG A 49 -1.03 7.50 4.28
C ARG A 49 -1.72 6.44 5.13
N TRP A 50 -1.27 6.26 6.36
CA TRP A 50 -1.90 5.34 7.30
C TRP A 50 -3.10 5.99 7.99
N SER A 51 -4.22 5.29 8.04
CA SER A 51 -5.39 5.66 8.86
C SER A 51 -5.47 4.74 10.08
N ALA A 52 -5.27 5.31 11.27
CA ALA A 52 -5.34 4.56 12.51
C ALA A 52 -6.77 4.06 12.83
N SER A 53 -7.80 4.82 12.48
CA SER A 53 -9.20 4.44 12.70
C SER A 53 -9.64 3.30 11.77
N GLN A 54 -9.21 3.32 10.51
CA GLN A 54 -9.57 2.30 9.52
C GLN A 54 -8.60 1.11 9.49
N LYS A 55 -7.49 1.20 10.24
CA LYS A 55 -6.37 0.25 10.22
C LYS A 55 -5.96 -0.12 8.80
N ALA A 56 -5.83 0.88 7.94
CA ALA A 56 -5.60 0.71 6.52
C ALA A 56 -4.76 1.87 5.96
N TRP A 57 -4.01 1.58 4.90
CA TRP A 57 -3.38 2.61 4.09
C TRP A 57 -4.41 3.18 3.11
N TYR A 58 -4.34 4.47 2.81
CA TYR A 58 -5.16 5.11 1.79
C TYR A 58 -4.32 5.94 0.82
N VAL A 59 -4.77 5.99 -0.43
CA VAL A 59 -4.21 6.85 -1.47
C VAL A 59 -5.28 7.82 -1.96
N VAL A 60 -4.89 9.08 -2.13
CA VAL A 60 -5.66 10.23 -2.67
C VAL A 60 -5.07 10.72 -3.96
#